data_AF-A0A382H7P4-F1
#
_entry.id   AF-A0A382H7P4-F1
#
_cell.length_a   1.000
_cell.length_b   1.000
_cell.length_c   1.000
_cell.angle_alpha   90.00
_cell.angle_beta   90.00
_cell.angle_gamma   90.00
#
_symmetry.space_group_name_H-M   'P 1'
#
loop_
_entity.id
_entity.type
_entity.pdbx_description
1 polymer ?
#
loop_
_entity_poly.entity_id
_entity_poly.type
_entity_poly.pdbx_seq_one_letter_code
_entity_poly.pdbx_strand_id
1 'polypeptide(L)'
;SEISVLRCESNELVYLNMRNGVTDGLTSFNATNNDSLGCIETLDPDYATANWTYANGNIDDGVTFSILCGSSDLSTWHVDTTGSDGQGTGTAVSPFASIQMGINAASNSDTVLVAAGTYVENINYNGKNISVLGENRETTIIDGDSSGTVVSFASDEDTSAVLSGFTITNGLNSVGGGIYVNGSDPTLVDLIVSGNSTGTTGGQPSGGGICLRYSSSSIDNVIFEDNYAYYQGGGIETRYSDILLTNSVFRGNYGGANSGAGWFGFSSDVTIENVLATDNEAHYGYGAFGIYSNTDLYLINATLTDNESSSGDALGVSSTSNATVSNCIFYNNRDHNGEITGPIRLAGTNSSLDIQYSDVQGGQDAIIMNDQSTVNWGAGNIDVDPLFVDPDSGDYHLSDLSPVISGGIDSLQIDSTWYVVPSTDIEGNSRPNPVGTLPDMGAYENENGIEGYNGPVWYVDASSDVTYANGSPSAK
;
A
#
# COMPACT_ATOMS: atom_id res chain seq x y z
N SER A 1 38.52 -24.56 -2.44
CA SER A 1 38.57 -24.64 -0.97
C SER A 1 38.08 -23.32 -0.45
N GLU A 2 37.04 -23.33 0.38
CA GLU A 2 36.62 -22.11 1.09
C GLU A 2 37.74 -21.70 2.07
N ILE A 3 37.98 -20.40 2.18
CA ILE A 3 38.93 -19.86 3.16
C ILE A 3 38.27 -20.01 4.53
N SER A 4 38.88 -20.80 5.42
CA SER A 4 38.42 -20.99 6.79
C SER A 4 39.35 -20.38 7.84
N VAL A 5 40.50 -19.86 7.41
CA VAL A 5 41.53 -19.25 8.27
C VAL A 5 42.06 -18.00 7.59
N LEU A 6 42.02 -16.87 8.28
CA LEU A 6 42.64 -15.62 7.88
C LEU A 6 43.54 -15.11 9.01
N ARG A 7 44.83 -14.96 8.71
CA ARG A 7 45.87 -14.51 9.63
C ARG A 7 46.67 -13.41 8.97
N CYS A 8 46.45 -12.19 9.42
CA CYS A 8 47.10 -10.97 8.95
C CYS A 8 47.73 -10.20 10.12
N GLU A 9 48.12 -10.91 11.18
CA GLU A 9 48.79 -10.31 12.33
C GLU A 9 50.19 -9.78 12.01
N SER A 10 50.64 -8.79 12.79
CA SER A 10 52.00 -8.23 12.74
C SER A 10 52.35 -7.61 11.38
N ASN A 11 51.41 -6.84 10.82
CA ASN A 11 51.62 -6.06 9.60
C ASN A 11 51.45 -4.56 9.88
N GLU A 12 51.44 -3.75 8.83
CA GLU A 12 51.17 -2.30 8.88
C GLU A 12 49.84 -2.00 8.18
N LEU A 13 48.82 -2.83 8.40
CA LEU A 13 47.51 -2.61 7.78
C LEU A 13 46.92 -1.31 8.30
N VAL A 14 46.49 -0.46 7.36
CA VAL A 14 45.67 0.73 7.63
C VAL A 14 44.21 0.49 7.26
N TYR A 15 43.96 -0.55 6.48
CA TYR A 15 42.67 -0.88 5.90
C TYR A 15 42.63 -2.38 5.62
N LEU A 16 41.49 -3.01 5.91
CA LEU A 16 41.23 -4.40 5.59
C LEU A 16 39.79 -4.54 5.08
N ASN A 17 39.63 -4.91 3.82
CA ASN A 17 38.32 -5.20 3.23
C ASN A 17 38.10 -6.71 3.16
N MET A 18 37.07 -7.17 3.87
CA MET A 18 36.60 -8.55 3.93
C MET A 18 35.14 -8.67 3.48
N ARG A 19 34.66 -7.78 2.61
CA ARG A 19 33.32 -7.84 2.01
C ARG A 19 33.20 -8.91 0.91
N ASN A 20 33.61 -10.13 1.22
CA ASN A 20 33.59 -11.27 0.30
C ASN A 20 32.62 -12.37 0.75
N GLY A 21 31.82 -12.12 1.78
CA GLY A 21 30.79 -13.03 2.27
C GLY A 21 31.31 -14.26 3.01
N VAL A 22 32.55 -14.23 3.53
CA VAL A 22 33.14 -15.37 4.26
C VAL A 22 33.27 -15.15 5.77
N THR A 23 32.71 -14.06 6.29
CA THR A 23 32.93 -13.60 7.68
C THR A 23 32.56 -14.67 8.70
N ASP A 24 31.40 -15.28 8.59
CA ASP A 24 30.92 -16.36 9.45
C ASP A 24 31.55 -17.74 9.12
N GLY A 25 32.12 -17.89 7.92
CA GLY A 25 32.87 -19.08 7.49
C GLY A 25 34.30 -19.17 8.06
N LEU A 26 34.86 -18.07 8.59
CA LEU A 26 36.20 -18.05 9.16
C LEU A 26 36.23 -18.66 10.57
N THR A 27 36.66 -19.91 10.64
CA THR A 27 36.91 -20.63 11.90
C THR A 27 38.10 -20.10 12.70
N SER A 28 39.02 -19.35 12.06
CA SER A 28 40.14 -18.68 12.73
C SER A 28 40.44 -17.35 12.04
N PHE A 29 40.36 -16.27 12.82
CA PHE A 29 40.65 -14.91 12.38
C PHE A 29 41.65 -14.23 13.32
N ASN A 30 42.71 -13.63 12.78
CA ASN A 30 43.69 -12.86 13.55
C ASN A 30 44.20 -11.67 12.73
N ALA A 31 43.94 -10.46 13.21
CA ALA A 31 44.41 -9.18 12.66
C ALA A 31 45.15 -8.34 13.71
N THR A 32 45.68 -8.96 14.78
CA THR A 32 46.41 -8.27 15.85
C THR A 32 47.78 -7.73 15.41
N ASN A 33 48.33 -6.77 16.16
CA ASN A 33 49.59 -6.09 15.87
C ASN A 33 49.60 -5.38 14.50
N ASN A 34 48.52 -4.66 14.20
CA ASN A 34 48.37 -3.72 13.09
C ASN A 34 48.03 -2.33 13.66
N ASP A 35 49.03 -1.63 14.21
CA ASP A 35 48.86 -0.39 15.00
C ASP A 35 48.06 0.74 14.30
N SER A 36 47.93 0.69 12.97
CA SER A 36 47.21 1.70 12.17
C SER A 36 45.85 1.23 11.64
N LEU A 37 45.44 -0.01 11.93
CA LEU A 37 44.15 -0.54 11.49
C LEU A 37 43.07 -0.01 12.42
N GLY A 38 42.24 0.91 11.92
CA GLY A 38 41.13 1.46 12.71
C GLY A 38 39.80 0.73 12.50
N CYS A 39 39.60 0.14 11.32
CA CYS A 39 38.33 -0.45 10.92
C CYS A 39 38.55 -1.55 9.87
N ILE A 40 37.69 -2.57 9.92
CA ILE A 40 37.67 -3.71 9.01
C ILE A 40 36.30 -3.77 8.34
N GLU A 41 36.27 -3.79 7.00
CA GLU A 41 35.01 -3.90 6.27
C GLU A 41 34.57 -5.36 6.15
N THR A 42 33.29 -5.65 6.37
CA THR A 42 32.70 -6.99 6.31
C THR A 42 31.24 -6.89 5.86
N LEU A 43 30.69 -7.93 5.23
CA LEU A 43 29.25 -8.00 4.92
C LEU A 43 28.39 -8.30 6.15
N ASP A 44 29.00 -8.75 7.25
CA ASP A 44 28.34 -9.07 8.52
C ASP A 44 29.10 -8.43 9.70
N PRO A 45 28.90 -7.12 9.96
CA PRO A 45 29.58 -6.41 11.04
C PRO A 45 29.09 -6.83 12.43
N ASP A 46 27.84 -7.28 12.56
CA ASP A 46 27.27 -7.71 13.85
C ASP A 46 27.91 -9.02 14.31
N TYR A 47 28.00 -10.01 13.42
CA TYR A 47 28.72 -11.26 13.70
C TYR A 47 30.19 -10.97 14.04
N ALA A 48 30.86 -10.15 13.23
CA ALA A 48 32.26 -9.83 13.43
C ALA A 48 32.48 -9.14 14.79
N THR A 49 31.64 -8.17 15.15
CA THR A 49 31.70 -7.47 16.44
C THR A 49 31.46 -8.40 17.61
N ALA A 50 30.53 -9.36 17.48
CA ALA A 50 30.23 -10.31 18.55
C ALA A 50 31.32 -11.39 18.74
N ASN A 51 31.97 -11.84 17.67
CA ASN A 51 32.85 -13.01 17.70
C ASN A 51 34.35 -12.65 17.69
N TRP A 52 34.73 -11.57 17.02
CA TRP A 52 36.12 -11.17 16.84
C TRP A 52 36.43 -9.95 17.69
N THR A 53 36.95 -10.21 18.88
CA THR A 53 37.17 -9.17 19.87
C THR A 53 38.64 -9.07 20.25
N TYR A 54 39.03 -7.91 20.80
CA TYR A 54 40.33 -7.74 21.44
C TYR A 54 40.56 -8.76 22.56
N ALA A 55 39.53 -9.03 23.37
CA ALA A 55 39.60 -10.00 24.47
C ALA A 55 39.88 -11.44 24.00
N ASN A 56 39.40 -11.80 22.81
CA ASN A 56 39.64 -13.09 22.18
C ASN A 56 40.96 -13.14 21.39
N GLY A 57 41.71 -12.03 21.33
CA GLY A 57 42.97 -11.93 20.59
C GLY A 57 42.78 -11.97 19.06
N ASN A 58 41.61 -11.58 18.57
CA ASN A 58 41.33 -11.54 17.13
C ASN A 58 41.77 -10.23 16.47
N ILE A 59 41.67 -9.11 17.18
CA ILE A 59 41.92 -7.75 16.68
C ILE A 59 42.65 -6.91 17.73
N ASP A 60 43.23 -5.79 17.33
CA ASP A 60 43.79 -4.80 18.26
C ASP A 60 42.68 -3.99 18.95
N ASP A 61 43.02 -3.39 20.10
CA ASP A 61 42.08 -2.58 20.87
C ASP A 61 41.64 -1.34 20.06
N GLY A 62 40.33 -1.10 20.01
CA GLY A 62 39.73 0.01 19.27
C GLY A 62 39.42 -0.25 17.79
N VAL A 63 39.81 -1.40 17.22
CA VAL A 63 39.41 -1.79 15.86
C VAL A 63 37.89 -2.05 15.81
N THR A 64 37.20 -1.47 14.82
CA THR A 64 35.75 -1.68 14.60
C THR A 64 35.46 -2.46 13.32
N PHE A 65 34.21 -2.92 13.19
CA PHE A 65 33.69 -3.53 11.97
C PHE A 65 32.56 -2.69 11.39
N SER A 66 32.48 -2.60 10.06
CA SER A 66 31.43 -1.87 9.35
C SER A 66 31.24 -2.44 7.95
N ILE A 67 30.13 -2.11 7.28
CA ILE A 67 30.03 -2.36 5.82
C ILE A 67 31.09 -1.52 5.10
N LEU A 68 31.14 -0.22 5.39
CA LEU A 68 32.15 0.69 4.84
C LEU A 68 32.78 1.49 5.97
N CYS A 69 34.10 1.43 6.04
CA CYS A 69 34.86 2.23 6.99
C CYS A 69 34.80 3.71 6.57
N GLY A 70 34.44 4.61 7.50
CA GLY A 70 34.27 6.04 7.19
C GLY A 70 32.95 6.40 6.49
N SER A 71 31.98 5.48 6.48
CA SER A 71 30.63 5.68 5.90
C SER A 71 29.85 6.85 6.50
N SER A 72 30.16 7.30 7.71
CA SER A 72 29.50 8.42 8.38
C SER A 72 29.55 9.76 7.63
N ASP A 73 30.41 9.87 6.61
CA ASP A 73 30.51 11.06 5.76
C ASP A 73 29.51 11.04 4.58
N LEU A 74 28.80 9.93 4.36
CA LEU A 74 27.78 9.77 3.34
C LEU A 74 26.39 9.82 3.96
N SER A 75 25.48 10.52 3.30
CA SER A 75 24.04 10.52 3.62
C SER A 75 23.19 9.99 2.45
N THR A 76 23.84 9.59 1.36
CA THR A 76 23.19 9.10 0.15
C THR A 76 23.97 7.93 -0.40
N TRP A 77 23.27 6.81 -0.56
CA TRP A 77 23.78 5.52 -0.98
C TRP A 77 23.20 5.19 -2.34
N HIS A 78 24.03 4.67 -3.26
CA HIS A 78 23.61 4.29 -4.60
C HIS A 78 23.68 2.79 -4.79
N VAL A 79 22.60 2.24 -5.35
CA VAL A 79 22.43 0.82 -5.69
C VAL A 79 22.11 0.72 -7.18
N ASP A 80 22.77 -0.19 -7.88
CA ASP A 80 22.62 -0.43 -9.31
C ASP A 80 22.90 -1.91 -9.59
N THR A 81 22.11 -2.56 -10.44
CA THR A 81 22.31 -3.98 -10.81
C THR A 81 23.69 -4.29 -11.42
N THR A 82 24.41 -3.27 -11.91
CA THR A 82 25.78 -3.35 -12.43
C THR A 82 26.86 -3.05 -11.38
N GLY A 83 26.46 -2.70 -10.16
CA GLY A 83 27.31 -2.40 -9.02
C GLY A 83 28.01 -3.62 -8.42
N SER A 84 28.55 -3.46 -7.21
CA SER A 84 29.20 -4.56 -6.49
C SER A 84 29.08 -4.41 -4.97
N ASP A 85 28.60 -5.43 -4.28
CA ASP A 85 28.57 -5.40 -2.81
C ASP A 85 29.95 -5.59 -2.19
N GLY A 86 30.84 -6.33 -2.88
CA GLY A 86 32.18 -6.60 -2.40
C GLY A 86 33.20 -5.51 -2.71
N GLN A 87 32.96 -4.69 -3.74
CA GLN A 87 33.92 -3.66 -4.19
C GLN A 87 33.30 -2.26 -4.28
N GLY A 88 31.97 -2.17 -4.38
CA GLY A 88 31.24 -0.90 -4.41
C GLY A 88 31.45 -0.12 -3.13
N THR A 89 31.41 1.20 -3.23
CA THR A 89 31.49 2.11 -2.10
C THR A 89 30.15 2.80 -1.81
N GLY A 90 29.09 2.37 -2.48
CA GLY A 90 27.76 2.97 -2.36
C GLY A 90 27.67 4.40 -2.90
N THR A 91 28.66 4.83 -3.70
CA THR A 91 28.66 6.14 -4.35
C THR A 91 28.11 6.02 -5.78
N ALA A 92 27.66 7.13 -6.38
CA ALA A 92 27.13 7.11 -7.75
C ALA A 92 28.09 6.52 -8.81
N VAL A 93 29.41 6.61 -8.60
CA VAL A 93 30.43 6.07 -9.53
C VAL A 93 30.88 4.65 -9.18
N SER A 94 30.50 4.15 -8.00
CA SER A 94 30.83 2.82 -7.50
C SER A 94 29.69 2.32 -6.61
N PRO A 95 28.51 2.06 -7.19
CA PRO A 95 27.31 1.70 -6.44
C PRO A 95 27.41 0.27 -5.87
N PHE A 96 26.58 0.01 -4.87
CA PHE A 96 26.32 -1.37 -4.43
C PHE A 96 25.48 -2.13 -5.48
N ALA A 97 25.51 -3.46 -5.42
CA ALA A 97 24.74 -4.32 -6.32
C ALA A 97 23.34 -4.64 -5.75
N SER A 98 23.20 -4.71 -4.43
CA SER A 98 21.94 -5.05 -3.76
C SER A 98 21.38 -3.91 -2.91
N ILE A 99 20.05 -3.92 -2.78
CA ILE A 99 19.32 -2.94 -1.98
C ILE A 99 19.62 -3.15 -0.50
N GLN A 100 19.64 -4.39 -0.04
CA GLN A 100 19.96 -4.69 1.36
C GLN A 100 21.37 -4.21 1.75
N MET A 101 22.34 -4.22 0.83
CA MET A 101 23.67 -3.65 1.09
C MET A 101 23.62 -2.14 1.33
N GLY A 102 22.83 -1.42 0.52
CA GLY A 102 22.55 0.00 0.71
C GLY A 102 21.92 0.29 2.08
N ILE A 103 20.89 -0.48 2.45
CA ILE A 103 20.24 -0.38 3.77
C ILE A 103 21.24 -0.66 4.90
N ASN A 104 22.07 -1.69 4.77
CA ASN A 104 23.04 -2.08 5.80
C ASN A 104 24.12 -1.01 6.00
N ALA A 105 24.56 -0.34 4.93
CA ALA A 105 25.52 0.76 5.00
C ALA A 105 24.92 2.06 5.55
N ALA A 106 23.63 2.30 5.32
CA ALA A 106 22.93 3.50 5.72
C ALA A 106 22.77 3.66 7.24
N SER A 107 22.80 4.90 7.70
CA SER A 107 22.39 5.33 9.04
C SER A 107 21.00 5.98 8.98
N ASN A 108 20.32 6.12 10.11
CA ASN A 108 19.03 6.84 10.16
C ASN A 108 19.13 8.22 9.49
N SER A 109 18.06 8.60 8.80
CA SER A 109 17.94 9.81 7.96
C SER A 109 18.73 9.79 6.64
N ASP A 110 19.49 8.73 6.35
CA ASP A 110 20.10 8.57 5.03
C ASP A 110 19.08 8.21 3.96
N THR A 111 19.50 8.34 2.71
CA THR A 111 18.74 7.89 1.53
C THR A 111 19.51 6.80 0.77
N VAL A 112 18.80 5.74 0.37
CA VAL A 112 19.27 4.71 -0.57
C VAL A 112 18.56 4.93 -1.90
N LEU A 113 19.30 5.38 -2.92
CA LEU A 113 18.83 5.58 -4.29
C LEU A 113 19.10 4.33 -5.11
N VAL A 114 18.06 3.77 -5.72
CA VAL A 114 18.11 2.50 -6.45
C VAL A 114 17.80 2.75 -7.93
N ALA A 115 18.77 2.49 -8.79
CA ALA A 115 18.60 2.63 -10.24
C ALA A 115 17.57 1.62 -10.79
N ALA A 116 17.03 1.89 -11.97
CA ALA A 116 16.14 0.95 -12.67
C ALA A 116 16.80 -0.43 -12.84
N GLY A 117 16.03 -1.50 -12.62
CA GLY A 117 16.51 -2.87 -12.63
C GLY A 117 15.65 -3.80 -11.77
N THR A 118 15.93 -5.10 -11.90
CA THR A 118 15.28 -6.14 -11.07
C THR A 118 16.26 -6.62 -10.01
N TYR A 119 15.84 -6.48 -8.75
CA TYR A 119 16.58 -6.88 -7.56
C TYR A 119 15.87 -8.07 -6.94
N VAL A 120 16.48 -9.25 -7.06
CA VAL A 120 15.93 -10.49 -6.50
C VAL A 120 16.36 -10.59 -5.03
N GLU A 121 15.53 -10.07 -4.13
CA GLU A 121 15.86 -9.85 -2.73
C GLU A 121 14.59 -9.90 -1.84
N ASN A 122 14.79 -10.22 -0.56
CA ASN A 122 13.83 -9.96 0.50
C ASN A 122 14.48 -8.97 1.48
N ILE A 123 14.07 -7.70 1.43
CA ILE A 123 14.73 -6.63 2.17
C ILE A 123 14.08 -6.37 3.53
N ASN A 124 14.89 -5.93 4.49
CA ASN A 124 14.48 -5.54 5.83
C ASN A 124 15.19 -4.24 6.22
N TYR A 125 14.41 -3.28 6.72
CA TYR A 125 14.93 -1.98 7.19
C TYR A 125 15.73 -2.10 8.49
N ASN A 126 15.56 -3.19 9.26
CA ASN A 126 16.29 -3.48 10.49
C ASN A 126 16.22 -2.34 11.52
N GLY A 127 15.06 -1.69 11.63
CA GLY A 127 14.81 -0.58 12.56
C GLY A 127 15.42 0.74 12.12
N LYS A 128 15.86 0.84 10.86
CA LYS A 128 16.43 2.07 10.31
C LYS A 128 15.34 2.97 9.74
N ASN A 129 15.35 4.22 10.17
CA ASN A 129 14.46 5.26 9.66
C ASN A 129 15.14 5.98 8.49
N ILE A 130 15.14 5.33 7.33
CA ILE A 130 15.80 5.77 6.09
C ILE A 130 14.81 5.86 4.93
N SER A 131 15.16 6.61 3.89
CA SER A 131 14.41 6.59 2.64
C SER A 131 15.05 5.63 1.64
N VAL A 132 14.30 4.65 1.15
CA VAL A 132 14.71 3.79 0.02
C VAL A 132 13.86 4.18 -1.18
N LEU A 133 14.51 4.73 -2.20
CA LEU A 133 13.86 5.37 -3.34
C LEU A 133 14.32 4.71 -4.63
N GLY A 134 13.39 4.08 -5.34
CA GLY A 134 13.59 3.58 -6.69
C GLY A 134 13.49 4.71 -7.71
N GLU A 135 14.21 4.55 -8.82
CA GLU A 135 14.23 5.53 -9.90
C GLU A 135 12.83 5.74 -10.49
N ASN A 136 12.05 4.68 -10.63
CA ASN A 136 10.72 4.71 -11.23
C ASN A 136 9.97 3.40 -10.92
N ARG A 137 8.73 3.50 -10.42
CA ARG A 137 7.95 2.34 -9.95
C ARG A 137 7.71 1.27 -11.03
N GLU A 138 7.67 1.64 -12.31
CA GLU A 138 7.46 0.72 -13.43
C GLU A 138 8.73 -0.03 -13.86
N THR A 139 9.91 0.41 -13.42
CA THR A 139 11.20 -0.14 -13.90
C THR A 139 12.19 -0.52 -12.79
N THR A 140 11.96 -0.09 -11.55
CA THR A 140 12.73 -0.53 -10.37
C THR A 140 11.91 -1.58 -9.61
N ILE A 141 12.34 -2.84 -9.66
CA ILE A 141 11.56 -3.99 -9.20
C ILE A 141 12.31 -4.69 -8.05
N ILE A 142 11.62 -4.92 -6.94
CA ILE A 142 12.05 -5.86 -5.90
C ILE A 142 11.24 -7.14 -6.08
N ASP A 143 11.93 -8.24 -6.40
CA ASP A 143 11.35 -9.55 -6.70
C ASP A 143 11.68 -10.51 -5.55
N GLY A 144 10.65 -11.00 -4.85
CA GLY A 144 10.78 -11.93 -3.73
C GLY A 144 11.07 -13.39 -4.13
N ASP A 145 11.27 -13.70 -5.42
CA ASP A 145 11.59 -15.03 -5.94
C ASP A 145 10.62 -16.14 -5.48
N SER A 146 9.33 -15.79 -5.35
CA SER A 146 8.30 -16.69 -4.82
C SER A 146 8.64 -17.25 -3.43
N SER A 147 9.33 -16.47 -2.60
CA SER A 147 9.76 -16.90 -1.27
C SER A 147 9.80 -15.74 -0.28
N GLY A 148 9.09 -15.89 0.84
CA GLY A 148 9.13 -14.91 1.92
C GLY A 148 8.44 -13.60 1.57
N THR A 149 8.54 -12.65 2.48
CA THR A 149 8.02 -11.29 2.30
C THR A 149 9.04 -10.46 1.54
N VAL A 150 8.63 -9.69 0.54
CA VAL A 150 9.56 -8.88 -0.27
C VAL A 150 10.17 -7.73 0.55
N VAL A 151 9.37 -7.00 1.32
CA VAL A 151 9.83 -5.88 2.16
C VAL A 151 9.26 -5.98 3.58
N SER A 152 10.14 -5.88 4.59
CA SER A 152 9.75 -5.96 6.01
C SER A 152 10.10 -4.71 6.82
N PHE A 153 9.12 -4.28 7.62
CA PHE A 153 9.23 -3.26 8.69
C PHE A 153 8.72 -3.90 9.99
N ALA A 154 9.62 -4.23 10.90
CA ALA A 154 9.26 -5.01 12.10
C ALA A 154 10.22 -4.76 13.26
N SER A 155 10.83 -3.59 13.32
CA SER A 155 11.89 -3.24 14.28
C SER A 155 11.79 -1.78 14.70
N ASP A 156 10.57 -1.32 14.97
CA ASP A 156 10.23 0.03 15.44
C ASP A 156 10.54 1.14 14.42
N GLU A 157 10.44 0.85 13.11
CA GLU A 157 10.56 1.88 12.08
C GLU A 157 9.41 2.91 12.20
N ASP A 158 9.71 4.20 12.06
CA ASP A 158 8.72 5.28 12.12
C ASP A 158 8.39 5.85 10.72
N THR A 159 7.58 6.91 10.67
CA THR A 159 7.12 7.53 9.41
C THR A 159 8.23 8.13 8.55
N SER A 160 9.45 8.27 9.07
CA SER A 160 10.62 8.66 8.29
C SER A 160 11.34 7.47 7.62
N ALA A 161 10.92 6.24 7.90
CA ALA A 161 11.20 5.10 7.03
C ALA A 161 10.29 5.17 5.80
N VAL A 162 10.87 5.48 4.64
CA VAL A 162 10.13 5.69 3.38
C VAL A 162 10.50 4.60 2.38
N LEU A 163 9.49 4.03 1.72
CA LEU A 163 9.65 3.19 0.54
C LEU A 163 8.89 3.83 -0.63
N SER A 164 9.59 4.10 -1.73
CA SER A 164 8.98 4.76 -2.89
C SER A 164 9.62 4.43 -4.22
N GLY A 165 8.83 4.44 -5.31
CA GLY A 165 9.34 4.28 -6.67
C GLY A 165 9.66 2.84 -7.04
N PHE A 166 8.91 1.86 -6.52
CA PHE A 166 9.15 0.44 -6.76
C PHE A 166 7.91 -0.33 -7.22
N THR A 167 8.16 -1.35 -8.05
CA THR A 167 7.31 -2.54 -8.10
C THR A 167 7.78 -3.55 -7.06
N ILE A 168 6.86 -4.07 -6.25
CA ILE A 168 7.07 -5.09 -5.21
C ILE A 168 6.32 -6.35 -5.63
N THR A 169 7.04 -7.42 -5.97
CA THR A 169 6.41 -8.57 -6.62
C THR A 169 6.97 -9.93 -6.20
N ASN A 170 6.23 -10.99 -6.57
CA ASN A 170 6.58 -12.39 -6.37
C ASN A 170 6.89 -12.75 -4.89
N GLY A 171 6.29 -12.05 -3.93
CA GLY A 171 6.34 -12.44 -2.54
C GLY A 171 5.48 -13.66 -2.24
N LEU A 172 5.98 -14.57 -1.40
CA LEU A 172 5.23 -15.76 -0.96
C LEU A 172 5.44 -16.03 0.54
N ASN A 173 4.54 -15.49 1.37
CA ASN A 173 4.58 -15.69 2.82
C ASN A 173 3.17 -15.77 3.39
N SER A 174 2.96 -16.67 4.35
CA SER A 174 1.71 -16.78 5.13
C SER A 174 1.17 -15.46 5.69
N VAL A 175 2.04 -14.45 5.84
CA VAL A 175 1.73 -13.10 6.32
C VAL A 175 2.47 -12.09 5.45
N GLY A 176 1.75 -11.17 4.78
CA GLY A 176 2.34 -10.09 3.98
C GLY A 176 3.24 -10.63 2.87
N GLY A 177 2.66 -11.04 1.74
CA GLY A 177 3.46 -11.56 0.63
C GLY A 177 4.41 -10.48 0.10
N GLY A 178 3.87 -9.32 -0.27
CA GLY A 178 4.65 -8.18 -0.74
C GLY A 178 5.34 -7.46 0.42
N ILE A 179 4.55 -6.81 1.27
CA ILE A 179 5.03 -5.98 2.37
C ILE A 179 4.45 -6.46 3.69
N TYR A 180 5.30 -6.54 4.72
CA TYR A 180 4.89 -6.82 6.09
C TYR A 180 5.31 -5.69 7.02
N VAL A 181 4.33 -5.18 7.78
CA VAL A 181 4.53 -4.15 8.80
C VAL A 181 4.01 -4.66 10.14
N ASN A 182 4.83 -4.56 11.20
CA ASN A 182 4.46 -5.00 12.53
C ASN A 182 5.09 -4.14 13.64
N GLY A 183 4.26 -3.35 14.33
CA GLY A 183 4.73 -2.43 15.36
C GLY A 183 5.63 -1.35 14.78
N SER A 184 5.33 -0.90 13.57
CA SER A 184 6.12 0.08 12.82
C SER A 184 5.20 0.89 11.93
N ASP A 185 5.63 2.08 11.55
CA ASP A 185 4.79 3.11 10.92
C ASP A 185 5.42 3.69 9.63
N PRO A 186 5.89 2.88 8.67
CA PRO A 186 6.53 3.39 7.46
C PRO A 186 5.60 4.25 6.60
N THR A 187 6.21 5.12 5.79
CA THR A 187 5.53 5.81 4.68
C THR A 187 5.73 5.01 3.39
N LEU A 188 4.62 4.56 2.80
CA LEU A 188 4.59 3.80 1.54
C LEU A 188 3.97 4.66 0.45
N VAL A 189 4.75 5.04 -0.57
CA VAL A 189 4.29 6.00 -1.58
C VAL A 189 4.80 5.70 -2.98
N ASP A 190 3.98 5.88 -4.01
CA ASP A 190 4.41 5.71 -5.42
C ASP A 190 4.88 4.27 -5.68
N LEU A 191 4.02 3.30 -5.40
CA LEU A 191 4.34 1.86 -5.48
C LEU A 191 3.39 1.11 -6.42
N ILE A 192 3.90 0.01 -6.97
CA ILE A 192 3.09 -1.07 -7.55
C ILE A 192 3.33 -2.31 -6.67
N VAL A 193 2.29 -2.83 -6.03
CA VAL A 193 2.36 -4.06 -5.25
C VAL A 193 1.60 -5.12 -6.02
N SER A 194 2.32 -6.01 -6.71
CA SER A 194 1.73 -6.91 -7.70
C SER A 194 2.11 -8.37 -7.56
N GLY A 195 1.16 -9.28 -7.78
CA GLY A 195 1.43 -10.72 -7.89
C GLY A 195 1.97 -11.36 -6.61
N ASN A 196 1.69 -10.78 -5.43
CA ASN A 196 2.15 -11.31 -4.15
C ASN A 196 1.12 -12.25 -3.52
N SER A 197 1.57 -13.25 -2.77
CA SER A 197 0.69 -14.33 -2.29
C SER A 197 0.94 -14.78 -0.86
N THR A 198 -0.11 -15.24 -0.18
CA THR A 198 0.02 -15.92 1.13
C THR A 198 0.12 -17.45 1.10
N GLY A 199 0.08 -18.06 -0.08
CA GLY A 199 0.52 -19.44 -0.32
C GLY A 199 -0.30 -20.61 0.25
N THR A 200 -0.85 -20.58 1.49
CA THR A 200 -1.53 -21.77 2.08
C THR A 200 -2.56 -21.52 3.19
N THR A 201 -3.34 -22.57 3.48
CA THR A 201 -4.29 -22.74 4.61
C THR A 201 -3.60 -22.98 5.96
N GLY A 202 -3.68 -22.03 6.89
CA GLY A 202 -3.21 -22.18 8.27
C GLY A 202 -2.96 -20.84 8.96
N GLY A 203 -3.81 -19.84 8.82
CA GLY A 203 -5.01 -19.71 9.66
C GLY A 203 -5.00 -18.34 10.36
N GLN A 204 -4.85 -17.30 9.54
CA GLN A 204 -4.77 -15.84 9.83
C GLN A 204 -3.47 -15.38 10.47
N PRO A 205 -2.94 -14.18 10.16
CA PRO A 205 -3.47 -13.05 9.34
C PRO A 205 -2.95 -13.02 7.89
N SER A 206 -3.60 -12.30 6.97
CA SER A 206 -3.24 -12.32 5.54
C SER A 206 -3.51 -10.98 4.90
N GLY A 207 -2.66 -10.60 3.95
CA GLY A 207 -2.60 -9.34 3.24
C GLY A 207 -1.67 -9.60 2.07
N GLY A 208 -2.16 -10.21 0.99
CA GLY A 208 -1.36 -10.80 -0.08
C GLY A 208 -0.32 -9.81 -0.61
N GLY A 209 -0.77 -8.60 -0.90
CA GLY A 209 0.07 -7.43 -1.12
C GLY A 209 0.71 -6.94 0.18
N ILE A 210 -0.08 -6.37 1.09
CA ILE A 210 0.40 -5.78 2.36
C ILE A 210 -0.34 -6.34 3.57
N CYS A 211 0.40 -6.72 4.61
CA CYS A 211 -0.17 -6.99 5.94
C CYS A 211 0.38 -5.98 6.96
N LEU A 212 -0.51 -5.20 7.58
CA LEU A 212 -0.22 -4.19 8.60
C LEU A 212 -0.74 -4.63 9.97
N ARG A 213 0.13 -4.58 10.97
CA ARG A 213 -0.23 -4.86 12.37
C ARG A 213 0.35 -3.83 13.31
N TYR A 214 -0.50 -3.35 14.23
CA TYR A 214 -0.08 -2.39 15.25
C TYR A 214 0.65 -1.19 14.60
N SER A 215 0.04 -0.65 13.55
CA SER A 215 0.68 0.32 12.66
C SER A 215 -0.23 1.51 12.39
N SER A 216 0.38 2.68 12.24
CA SER A 216 -0.23 3.92 11.78
C SER A 216 0.39 4.40 10.45
N SER A 217 0.79 3.46 9.60
CA SER A 217 1.42 3.73 8.30
C SER A 217 0.58 4.64 7.40
N SER A 218 1.26 5.47 6.61
CA SER A 218 0.64 6.24 5.52
C SER A 218 0.85 5.51 4.20
N ILE A 219 -0.22 5.35 3.42
CA ILE A 219 -0.20 4.68 2.11
C ILE A 219 -0.79 5.63 1.08
N ASP A 220 0.01 6.05 0.11
CA ASP A 220 -0.41 7.03 -0.90
C ASP A 220 0.04 6.63 -2.30
N ASN A 221 -0.82 6.78 -3.29
CA ASN A 221 -0.46 6.55 -4.70
C ASN A 221 0.10 5.13 -4.94
N VAL A 222 -0.62 4.12 -4.46
CA VAL A 222 -0.24 2.71 -4.60
C VAL A 222 -1.24 1.94 -5.47
N ILE A 223 -0.71 1.14 -6.38
CA ILE A 223 -1.49 0.20 -7.18
C ILE A 223 -1.32 -1.19 -6.56
N PHE A 224 -2.43 -1.79 -6.10
CA PHE A 224 -2.52 -3.16 -5.63
C PHE A 224 -3.13 -4.02 -6.72
N GLU A 225 -2.33 -4.84 -7.39
CA GLU A 225 -2.81 -5.66 -8.51
C GLU A 225 -2.49 -7.15 -8.38
N ASP A 226 -3.45 -8.00 -8.71
CA ASP A 226 -3.28 -9.46 -8.80
C ASP A 226 -2.66 -10.10 -7.55
N ASN A 227 -2.90 -9.51 -6.36
CA ASN A 227 -2.43 -10.08 -5.11
C ASN A 227 -3.42 -11.11 -4.58
N TYR A 228 -2.88 -12.20 -4.03
CA TYR A 228 -3.66 -13.35 -3.61
C TYR A 228 -3.52 -13.61 -2.12
N ALA A 229 -4.63 -13.55 -1.40
CA ALA A 229 -4.70 -14.01 -0.01
C ALA A 229 -5.64 -15.19 0.12
N TYR A 230 -5.14 -16.28 0.72
CA TYR A 230 -5.99 -17.44 0.99
C TYR A 230 -7.12 -17.13 2.00
N TYR A 231 -6.95 -16.13 2.88
CA TYR A 231 -7.96 -15.78 3.88
C TYR A 231 -8.50 -14.36 3.71
N GLN A 232 -7.72 -13.34 4.06
CA GLN A 232 -8.17 -11.96 4.23
C GLN A 232 -7.27 -11.04 3.42
N GLY A 233 -7.82 -9.97 2.85
CA GLY A 233 -7.06 -8.89 2.20
C GLY A 233 -6.16 -9.38 1.07
N GLY A 234 -6.69 -9.62 -0.13
CA GLY A 234 -5.85 -9.92 -1.30
C GLY A 234 -4.83 -8.81 -1.52
N GLY A 235 -5.31 -7.57 -1.65
CA GLY A 235 -4.46 -6.38 -1.69
C GLY A 235 -3.86 -6.06 -0.32
N ILE A 236 -4.68 -5.65 0.65
CA ILE A 236 -4.22 -5.21 1.97
C ILE A 236 -5.04 -5.84 3.10
N GLU A 237 -4.38 -6.14 4.21
CA GLU A 237 -5.02 -6.31 5.51
C GLU A 237 -4.45 -5.37 6.55
N THR A 238 -5.36 -4.75 7.30
CA THR A 238 -5.07 -3.98 8.50
C THR A 238 -5.61 -4.69 9.73
N ARG A 239 -4.76 -4.83 10.74
CA ARG A 239 -5.13 -5.44 12.02
C ARG A 239 -4.59 -4.63 13.17
N TYR A 240 -5.47 -4.12 14.04
CA TYR A 240 -5.07 -3.20 15.10
C TYR A 240 -4.24 -2.03 14.56
N SER A 241 -4.62 -1.49 13.40
CA SER A 241 -3.81 -0.52 12.66
C SER A 241 -4.66 0.63 12.14
N ASP A 242 -4.26 1.87 12.44
CA ASP A 242 -5.01 3.06 12.14
C ASP A 242 -4.35 3.81 10.98
N ILE A 243 -4.79 3.52 9.74
CA ILE A 243 -4.09 3.97 8.53
C ILE A 243 -4.87 5.05 7.77
N LEU A 244 -4.11 5.88 7.05
CA LEU A 244 -4.60 6.71 5.96
C LEU A 244 -4.17 6.08 4.63
N LEU A 245 -5.14 5.80 3.76
CA LEU A 245 -4.93 5.27 2.42
C LEU A 245 -5.54 6.20 1.38
N THR A 246 -4.70 6.79 0.53
CA THR A 246 -5.12 7.81 -0.43
C THR A 246 -4.67 7.47 -1.86
N ASN A 247 -5.44 7.97 -2.84
CA ASN A 247 -5.05 8.01 -4.25
C ASN A 247 -4.61 6.65 -4.82
N SER A 248 -5.29 5.58 -4.44
CA SER A 248 -4.81 4.21 -4.68
C SER A 248 -5.80 3.38 -5.48
N VAL A 249 -5.29 2.34 -6.15
CA VAL A 249 -6.08 1.44 -7.01
C VAL A 249 -5.98 0.02 -6.49
N PHE A 250 -7.11 -0.67 -6.36
CA PHE A 250 -7.19 -2.10 -6.09
C PHE A 250 -7.79 -2.80 -7.32
N ARG A 251 -6.98 -3.62 -8.01
CA ARG A 251 -7.41 -4.32 -9.23
C ARG A 251 -7.09 -5.80 -9.19
N GLY A 252 -8.04 -6.67 -9.54
CA GLY A 252 -7.73 -8.10 -9.73
C GLY A 252 -7.26 -8.83 -8.46
N ASN A 253 -7.42 -8.24 -7.27
CA ASN A 253 -6.96 -8.88 -6.04
C ASN A 253 -7.94 -9.97 -5.63
N TYR A 254 -7.42 -11.06 -5.07
CA TYR A 254 -8.21 -12.19 -4.62
C TYR A 254 -8.15 -12.36 -3.10
N GLY A 255 -9.32 -12.41 -2.48
CA GLY A 255 -9.51 -12.70 -1.07
C GLY A 255 -10.22 -14.04 -0.88
N GLY A 256 -9.70 -14.89 -0.02
CA GLY A 256 -10.41 -16.11 0.35
C GLY A 256 -11.50 -15.87 1.39
N ALA A 257 -11.44 -16.57 2.53
CA ALA A 257 -12.54 -16.64 3.48
C ALA A 257 -12.67 -15.47 4.49
N ASN A 258 -13.86 -14.89 4.56
CA ASN A 258 -14.26 -13.71 5.34
C ASN A 258 -13.38 -12.49 5.02
N SER A 259 -13.22 -12.17 3.74
CA SER A 259 -12.34 -11.11 3.24
C SER A 259 -13.10 -9.92 2.66
N GLY A 260 -12.42 -8.77 2.58
CA GLY A 260 -12.49 -7.90 1.41
C GLY A 260 -11.28 -8.23 0.54
N ALA A 261 -11.49 -8.51 -0.75
CA ALA A 261 -10.39 -8.96 -1.60
C ALA A 261 -9.41 -7.84 -1.94
N GLY A 262 -9.89 -6.61 -2.13
CA GLY A 262 -9.02 -5.43 -2.21
C GLY A 262 -8.42 -5.08 -0.84
N TRP A 263 -9.27 -4.81 0.15
CA TRP A 263 -8.84 -4.44 1.50
C TRP A 263 -9.71 -5.09 2.59
N PHE A 264 -9.06 -5.51 3.67
CA PHE A 264 -9.72 -6.06 4.84
C PHE A 264 -9.25 -5.38 6.14
N GLY A 265 -10.19 -4.88 6.94
CA GLY A 265 -9.93 -4.26 8.24
C GLY A 265 -10.39 -5.11 9.43
N PHE A 266 -9.53 -5.21 10.45
CA PHE A 266 -9.82 -5.90 11.71
C PHE A 266 -9.41 -5.06 12.93
N SER A 267 -10.38 -4.69 13.78
CA SER A 267 -10.17 -3.85 14.96
C SER A 267 -9.27 -2.65 14.68
N SER A 268 -9.60 -1.88 13.65
CA SER A 268 -8.76 -0.83 13.06
C SER A 268 -9.60 0.42 12.76
N ASP A 269 -9.02 1.61 12.82
CA ASP A 269 -9.66 2.86 12.39
C ASP A 269 -9.03 3.34 11.08
N VAL A 270 -9.75 3.22 9.96
CA VAL A 270 -9.16 3.40 8.62
C VAL A 270 -9.90 4.48 7.84
N THR A 271 -9.12 5.41 7.27
CA THR A 271 -9.60 6.41 6.31
C THR A 271 -9.09 6.07 4.91
N ILE A 272 -10.02 5.92 3.96
CA ILE A 272 -9.77 5.60 2.56
C ILE A 272 -10.35 6.71 1.69
N GLU A 273 -9.49 7.38 0.92
CA GLU A 273 -9.86 8.53 0.09
C GLU A 273 -9.34 8.39 -1.33
N ASN A 274 -10.14 8.81 -2.33
CA ASN A 274 -9.74 8.80 -3.75
C ASN A 274 -9.27 7.41 -4.22
N VAL A 275 -10.16 6.41 -4.13
CA VAL A 275 -9.80 5.02 -4.45
C VAL A 275 -10.69 4.43 -5.53
N LEU A 276 -10.06 3.73 -6.47
CA LEU A 276 -10.75 2.84 -7.41
C LEU A 276 -10.52 1.39 -6.98
N ALA A 277 -11.60 0.62 -6.77
CA ALA A 277 -11.55 -0.81 -6.53
C ALA A 277 -12.35 -1.55 -7.60
N THR A 278 -11.65 -2.27 -8.47
CA THR A 278 -12.20 -2.97 -9.63
C THR A 278 -11.74 -4.42 -9.72
N ASP A 279 -12.59 -5.29 -10.26
CA ASP A 279 -12.23 -6.68 -10.57
C ASP A 279 -11.66 -7.49 -9.40
N ASN A 280 -11.93 -7.09 -8.16
CA ASN A 280 -11.47 -7.84 -6.99
C ASN A 280 -12.46 -8.97 -6.70
N GLU A 281 -11.94 -10.15 -6.37
CA GLU A 281 -12.75 -11.37 -6.20
C GLU A 281 -12.61 -11.95 -4.80
N ALA A 282 -13.74 -12.13 -4.11
CA ALA A 282 -13.79 -12.80 -2.81
C ALA A 282 -14.56 -14.12 -2.85
N HIS A 283 -13.85 -15.23 -2.64
CA HIS A 283 -14.46 -16.57 -2.68
C HIS A 283 -15.48 -16.80 -1.57
N TYR A 284 -15.20 -16.32 -0.35
CA TYR A 284 -16.21 -16.17 0.71
C TYR A 284 -16.00 -14.83 1.39
N GLY A 285 -16.83 -13.82 1.11
CA GLY A 285 -16.62 -12.48 1.67
C GLY A 285 -17.24 -11.42 0.79
N TYR A 286 -16.52 -10.32 0.62
CA TYR A 286 -16.94 -9.11 -0.06
C TYR A 286 -15.92 -8.77 -1.15
N GLY A 287 -16.42 -8.40 -2.32
CA GLY A 287 -15.61 -8.31 -3.53
C GLY A 287 -14.50 -7.28 -3.42
N ALA A 288 -14.77 -6.09 -2.88
CA ALA A 288 -13.75 -5.07 -2.68
C ALA A 288 -13.28 -5.04 -1.22
N PHE A 289 -14.12 -4.51 -0.33
CA PHE A 289 -13.74 -4.10 1.03
C PHE A 289 -14.54 -4.82 2.10
N GLY A 290 -13.88 -5.15 3.20
CA GLY A 290 -14.51 -5.85 4.32
C GLY A 290 -14.00 -5.36 5.67
N ILE A 291 -14.91 -5.05 6.59
CA ILE A 291 -14.56 -4.61 7.94
C ILE A 291 -15.17 -5.48 9.03
N TYR A 292 -14.37 -5.80 10.04
CA TYR A 292 -14.72 -6.70 11.13
C TYR A 292 -14.23 -6.24 12.49
N SER A 293 -14.97 -6.64 13.53
CA SER A 293 -14.53 -6.63 14.93
C SER A 293 -14.15 -5.25 15.48
N ASN A 294 -15.14 -4.35 15.57
CA ASN A 294 -14.96 -2.95 16.00
C ASN A 294 -13.95 -2.21 15.11
N THR A 295 -14.17 -2.26 13.81
CA THR A 295 -13.43 -1.46 12.83
C THR A 295 -14.30 -0.28 12.42
N ASP A 296 -13.71 0.90 12.38
CA ASP A 296 -14.35 2.10 11.82
C ASP A 296 -13.72 2.41 10.46
N LEU A 297 -14.55 2.51 9.42
CA LEU A 297 -14.15 2.90 8.07
C LEU A 297 -14.72 4.26 7.72
N TYR A 298 -13.87 5.15 7.22
CA TYR A 298 -14.25 6.38 6.53
C TYR A 298 -13.89 6.25 5.06
N LEU A 299 -14.88 6.05 4.20
CA LEU A 299 -14.70 5.90 2.76
C LEU A 299 -15.24 7.14 2.04
N ILE A 300 -14.34 7.86 1.36
CA ILE A 300 -14.63 9.14 0.74
C ILE A 300 -14.15 9.12 -0.71
N ASN A 301 -14.99 9.53 -1.65
CA ASN A 301 -14.60 9.66 -3.06
C ASN A 301 -13.99 8.37 -3.62
N ALA A 302 -14.71 7.26 -3.45
CA ALA A 302 -14.29 5.95 -3.94
C ALA A 302 -15.26 5.40 -4.98
N THR A 303 -14.72 4.68 -5.96
CA THR A 303 -15.48 3.91 -6.95
C THR A 303 -15.22 2.42 -6.71
N LEU A 304 -16.23 1.69 -6.24
CA LEU A 304 -16.20 0.24 -6.06
C LEU A 304 -17.10 -0.39 -7.13
N THR A 305 -16.48 -0.91 -8.19
CA THR A 305 -17.20 -1.43 -9.36
C THR A 305 -16.64 -2.75 -9.83
N ASP A 306 -17.45 -3.56 -10.49
CA ASP A 306 -17.02 -4.82 -11.13
C ASP A 306 -16.36 -5.84 -10.18
N ASN A 307 -16.55 -5.69 -8.87
CA ASN A 307 -16.03 -6.64 -7.89
C ASN A 307 -16.98 -7.83 -7.76
N GLU A 308 -16.40 -8.98 -7.47
CA GLU A 308 -17.10 -10.25 -7.43
C GLU A 308 -17.00 -10.89 -6.05
N SER A 309 -18.12 -11.41 -5.54
CA SER A 309 -18.09 -12.20 -4.30
C SER A 309 -19.15 -13.28 -4.30
N SER A 310 -19.12 -14.16 -3.30
CA SER A 310 -20.17 -15.18 -3.15
C SER A 310 -21.60 -14.65 -3.04
N SER A 311 -21.78 -13.36 -2.73
CA SER A 311 -23.10 -12.75 -2.54
C SER A 311 -23.25 -11.39 -3.22
N GLY A 312 -22.31 -11.01 -4.08
CA GLY A 312 -22.33 -9.79 -4.89
C GLY A 312 -21.98 -8.48 -4.20
N ASP A 313 -21.73 -8.52 -2.89
CA ASP A 313 -21.45 -7.30 -2.13
C ASP A 313 -20.01 -6.83 -2.36
N ALA A 314 -19.84 -5.55 -2.66
CA ALA A 314 -18.54 -4.90 -2.78
C ALA A 314 -17.98 -4.53 -1.41
N LEU A 315 -18.82 -3.98 -0.53
CA LEU A 315 -18.48 -3.60 0.83
C LEU A 315 -19.26 -4.44 1.84
N GLY A 316 -18.55 -5.03 2.78
CA GLY A 316 -19.15 -5.69 3.92
C GLY A 316 -18.75 -5.09 5.26
N VAL A 317 -19.74 -4.89 6.12
CA VAL A 317 -19.58 -4.36 7.47
C VAL A 317 -20.05 -5.40 8.48
N SER A 318 -19.18 -5.83 9.40
CA SER A 318 -19.54 -6.89 10.34
C SER A 318 -18.97 -6.75 11.74
N SER A 319 -19.64 -7.43 12.69
CA SER A 319 -19.15 -7.67 14.05
C SER A 319 -18.87 -6.36 14.83
N THR A 320 -19.93 -5.55 15.01
CA THR A 320 -19.87 -4.26 15.73
C THR A 320 -18.94 -3.25 15.06
N SER A 321 -18.89 -3.24 13.72
CA SER A 321 -18.09 -2.29 12.94
C SER A 321 -18.97 -1.23 12.31
N ASN A 322 -18.39 -0.07 12.00
CA ASN A 322 -19.12 1.07 11.46
C ASN A 322 -18.45 1.54 10.16
N ALA A 323 -19.27 1.80 9.14
CA ALA A 323 -18.81 2.43 7.90
C ALA A 323 -19.49 3.78 7.72
N THR A 324 -18.69 4.81 7.53
CA THR A 324 -19.08 6.14 7.06
C THR A 324 -18.69 6.26 5.60
N VAL A 325 -19.67 6.53 4.74
CA VAL A 325 -19.49 6.53 3.28
C VAL A 325 -20.03 7.83 2.69
N SER A 326 -19.20 8.52 1.91
CA SER A 326 -19.63 9.73 1.22
C SER A 326 -18.98 9.91 -0.14
N ASN A 327 -19.72 10.51 -1.09
CA ASN A 327 -19.26 10.75 -2.46
C ASN A 327 -18.75 9.47 -3.13
N CYS A 328 -19.36 8.32 -2.86
CA CYS A 328 -18.89 7.04 -3.39
C CYS A 328 -19.82 6.51 -4.48
N ILE A 329 -19.27 5.67 -5.36
CA ILE A 329 -20.03 4.91 -6.37
C ILE A 329 -19.89 3.43 -6.05
N PHE A 330 -21.02 2.73 -5.93
CA PHE A 330 -21.08 1.27 -5.82
C PHE A 330 -21.95 0.72 -6.94
N TYR A 331 -21.31 0.19 -7.98
CA TYR A 331 -22.02 -0.19 -9.21
C TYR A 331 -21.47 -1.48 -9.82
N ASN A 332 -22.30 -2.26 -10.50
CA ASN A 332 -21.94 -3.48 -11.22
C ASN A 332 -21.14 -4.53 -10.42
N ASN A 333 -21.35 -4.58 -9.10
CA ASN A 333 -20.76 -5.63 -8.25
C ASN A 333 -21.69 -6.85 -8.27
N ARG A 334 -21.11 -8.03 -8.45
CA ARG A 334 -21.84 -9.23 -8.87
C ARG A 334 -21.49 -10.46 -8.05
N ASP A 335 -22.43 -11.38 -7.94
CA ASP A 335 -22.15 -12.69 -7.39
C ASP A 335 -21.37 -13.58 -8.38
N HIS A 336 -20.89 -14.76 -7.96
CA HIS A 336 -20.20 -15.70 -8.85
C HIS A 336 -21.06 -16.27 -10.00
N ASN A 337 -22.37 -15.99 -10.02
CA ASN A 337 -23.26 -16.34 -11.13
C ASN A 337 -23.48 -15.14 -12.08
N GLY A 338 -22.88 -13.99 -11.80
CA GLY A 338 -23.06 -12.74 -12.53
C GLY A 338 -24.32 -11.97 -12.17
N GLU A 339 -24.97 -12.27 -11.04
CA GLU A 339 -26.16 -11.56 -10.58
C GLU A 339 -25.80 -10.38 -9.68
N ILE A 340 -26.48 -9.24 -9.87
CA ILE A 340 -26.37 -8.07 -9.00
C ILE A 340 -27.43 -8.21 -7.90
N THR A 341 -26.96 -8.50 -6.69
CA THR A 341 -27.79 -8.87 -5.53
C THR A 341 -27.86 -7.76 -4.47
N GLY A 342 -26.85 -6.89 -4.43
CA GLY A 342 -26.75 -5.74 -3.53
C GLY A 342 -25.28 -5.35 -3.31
N PRO A 343 -24.89 -4.06 -3.47
CA PRO A 343 -23.49 -3.68 -3.41
C PRO A 343 -22.90 -3.62 -1.98
N ILE A 344 -23.75 -3.60 -0.95
CA ILE A 344 -23.32 -3.41 0.44
C ILE A 344 -24.06 -4.38 1.37
N ARG A 345 -23.31 -5.02 2.28
CA ARG A 345 -23.86 -5.93 3.30
C ARG A 345 -23.47 -5.52 4.72
N LEU A 346 -24.45 -5.49 5.62
CA LEU A 346 -24.24 -5.44 7.06
C LEU A 346 -24.49 -6.83 7.65
N ALA A 347 -23.40 -7.54 7.93
CA ALA A 347 -23.39 -8.85 8.56
C ALA A 347 -23.09 -8.75 10.07
N GLY A 348 -23.43 -9.78 10.85
CA GLY A 348 -23.14 -9.79 12.29
C GLY A 348 -23.97 -8.82 13.14
N THR A 349 -23.64 -8.64 14.41
CA THR A 349 -24.47 -7.90 15.36
C THR A 349 -23.99 -6.47 15.56
N ASN A 350 -24.92 -5.51 15.68
CA ASN A 350 -24.67 -4.12 16.09
C ASN A 350 -23.70 -3.34 15.19
N SER A 351 -23.71 -3.60 13.89
CA SER A 351 -22.93 -2.84 12.91
C SER A 351 -23.73 -1.65 12.39
N SER A 352 -23.07 -0.56 11.96
CA SER A 352 -23.75 0.58 11.31
C SER A 352 -23.17 0.96 9.95
N LEU A 353 -24.02 1.53 9.12
CA LEU A 353 -23.65 2.21 7.88
C LEU A 353 -24.29 3.60 7.88
N ASP A 354 -23.46 4.63 7.84
CA ASP A 354 -23.85 6.01 7.60
C ASP A 354 -23.42 6.38 6.18
N ILE A 355 -24.39 6.54 5.27
CA ILE A 355 -24.11 6.76 3.84
C ILE A 355 -24.86 7.96 3.31
N GLN A 356 -24.18 8.81 2.56
CA GLN A 356 -24.75 10.02 1.96
C GLN A 356 -24.01 10.46 0.70
N TYR A 357 -24.68 11.24 -0.16
CA TYR A 357 -24.12 11.75 -1.42
C TYR A 357 -23.40 10.66 -2.22
N SER A 358 -23.94 9.45 -2.25
CA SER A 358 -23.33 8.29 -2.91
C SER A 358 -24.31 7.67 -3.90
N ASP A 359 -23.78 7.12 -4.99
CA ASP A 359 -24.54 6.36 -5.97
C ASP A 359 -24.44 4.87 -5.64
N VAL A 360 -25.57 4.26 -5.32
CA VAL A 360 -25.65 2.88 -4.83
C VAL A 360 -26.65 2.14 -5.69
N GLN A 361 -26.17 1.18 -6.48
CA GLN A 361 -27.03 0.42 -7.38
C GLN A 361 -28.15 -0.32 -6.61
N GLY A 362 -29.40 -0.07 -7.00
CA GLY A 362 -30.61 -0.57 -6.34
C GLY A 362 -31.04 0.23 -5.10
N GLY A 363 -30.32 1.31 -4.76
CA GLY A 363 -30.64 2.23 -3.68
C GLY A 363 -30.62 1.59 -2.30
N GLN A 364 -31.34 2.22 -1.35
CA GLN A 364 -31.40 1.74 0.04
C GLN A 364 -31.97 0.32 0.16
N ASP A 365 -32.94 -0.02 -0.69
CA ASP A 365 -33.63 -1.32 -0.67
C ASP A 365 -32.69 -2.49 -1.06
N ALA A 366 -31.58 -2.20 -1.74
CA ALA A 366 -30.57 -3.19 -2.13
C ALA A 366 -29.51 -3.43 -1.04
N ILE A 367 -29.48 -2.65 0.05
CA ILE A 367 -28.58 -2.90 1.17
C ILE A 367 -29.06 -4.11 1.94
N ILE A 368 -28.19 -5.13 2.04
CA ILE A 368 -28.54 -6.37 2.74
C ILE A 368 -28.10 -6.27 4.20
N MET A 369 -29.05 -6.32 5.12
CA MET A 369 -28.77 -6.19 6.55
C MET A 369 -29.57 -7.19 7.39
N ASN A 370 -29.12 -7.41 8.62
CA ASN A 370 -29.90 -8.12 9.65
C ASN A 370 -30.57 -7.13 10.61
N ASP A 371 -31.55 -7.62 11.38
CA ASP A 371 -32.35 -6.83 12.33
C ASP A 371 -31.56 -6.21 13.50
N GLN A 372 -30.27 -6.53 13.65
CA GLN A 372 -29.41 -6.00 14.71
C GLN A 372 -28.43 -4.94 14.22
N SER A 373 -28.43 -4.62 12.92
CA SER A 373 -27.59 -3.57 12.34
C SER A 373 -28.42 -2.35 11.99
N THR A 374 -27.78 -1.21 11.72
CA THR A 374 -28.48 0.05 11.39
C THR A 374 -27.93 0.62 10.09
N VAL A 375 -28.83 1.07 9.21
CA VAL A 375 -28.48 1.85 8.03
C VAL A 375 -29.09 3.24 8.19
N ASN A 376 -28.23 4.25 8.25
CA ASN A 376 -28.59 5.66 8.23
C ASN A 376 -28.41 6.16 6.80
N TRP A 377 -29.50 6.10 6.03
CA TRP A 377 -29.54 6.61 4.66
C TRP A 377 -29.71 8.13 4.67
N GLY A 378 -28.60 8.83 4.52
CA GLY A 378 -28.52 10.28 4.51
C GLY A 378 -29.03 10.93 3.22
N ALA A 379 -28.81 12.24 3.11
CA ALA A 379 -29.19 13.01 1.93
C ALA A 379 -28.28 12.73 0.73
N GLY A 380 -28.74 13.08 -0.46
CA GLY A 380 -27.93 13.08 -1.67
C GLY A 380 -27.63 11.71 -2.27
N ASN A 381 -28.02 10.60 -1.61
CA ASN A 381 -27.85 9.28 -2.21
C ASN A 381 -28.79 9.07 -3.39
N ILE A 382 -28.29 8.41 -4.42
CA ILE A 382 -29.00 8.12 -5.67
C ILE A 382 -28.76 6.67 -6.09
N ASP A 383 -29.53 6.24 -7.10
CA ASP A 383 -29.42 4.94 -7.76
C ASP A 383 -29.60 5.19 -9.25
N VAL A 384 -28.49 5.40 -9.94
CA VAL A 384 -28.45 5.68 -11.38
C VAL A 384 -27.27 4.96 -12.00
N ASP A 385 -27.30 4.79 -13.33
CA ASP A 385 -26.09 4.38 -14.05
C ASP A 385 -25.07 5.52 -13.99
N PRO A 386 -23.84 5.30 -13.46
CA PRO A 386 -22.80 6.33 -13.41
C PRO A 386 -22.35 6.79 -14.79
N LEU A 387 -22.62 6.00 -15.85
CA LEU A 387 -22.19 6.26 -17.22
C LEU A 387 -20.67 6.46 -17.33
N PHE A 388 -19.92 5.41 -16.98
CA PHE A 388 -18.47 5.34 -17.22
C PHE A 388 -18.16 5.39 -18.73
N VAL A 389 -16.97 5.90 -19.08
CA VAL A 389 -16.54 6.08 -20.48
C VAL A 389 -16.40 4.74 -21.22
N ASP A 390 -15.61 3.81 -20.67
CA ASP A 390 -15.38 2.48 -21.27
C ASP A 390 -14.97 1.46 -20.19
N PRO A 391 -15.91 1.02 -19.32
CA PRO A 391 -15.60 0.15 -18.19
C PRO A 391 -15.08 -1.24 -18.63
N ASP A 392 -15.48 -1.72 -19.81
CA ASP A 392 -14.98 -2.99 -20.38
C ASP A 392 -13.46 -2.94 -20.66
N SER A 393 -12.90 -1.74 -20.82
CA SER A 393 -11.47 -1.50 -20.99
C SER A 393 -10.74 -1.06 -19.71
N GLY A 394 -11.48 -0.93 -18.60
CA GLY A 394 -10.99 -0.40 -17.32
C GLY A 394 -10.99 1.12 -17.22
N ASP A 395 -11.68 1.83 -18.14
CA ASP A 395 -11.84 3.28 -18.09
C ASP A 395 -13.11 3.67 -17.32
N TYR A 396 -12.92 3.90 -16.02
CA TYR A 396 -13.96 4.27 -15.06
C TYR A 396 -14.10 5.78 -14.86
N HIS A 397 -13.55 6.59 -15.76
CA HIS A 397 -13.88 8.02 -15.78
C HIS A 397 -15.37 8.21 -16.06
N LEU A 398 -15.93 9.26 -15.49
CA LEU A 398 -17.30 9.67 -15.76
C LEU A 398 -17.40 10.25 -17.17
N SER A 399 -18.31 9.75 -17.98
CA SER A 399 -18.61 10.38 -19.26
C SER A 399 -19.23 11.78 -19.06
N ASP A 400 -19.19 12.61 -20.08
CA ASP A 400 -19.81 13.96 -20.06
C ASP A 400 -21.32 13.96 -19.78
N LEU A 401 -21.98 12.80 -19.89
CA LEU A 401 -23.41 12.65 -19.63
C LEU A 401 -23.71 12.04 -18.25
N SER A 402 -22.67 11.85 -17.44
CA SER A 402 -22.80 11.19 -16.16
C SER A 402 -23.68 11.98 -15.19
N PRO A 403 -24.71 11.34 -14.59
CA PRO A 403 -25.60 11.99 -13.64
C PRO A 403 -24.94 12.21 -12.27
N VAL A 404 -23.74 11.65 -12.04
CA VAL A 404 -23.02 11.80 -10.76
C VAL A 404 -22.02 12.96 -10.77
N ILE A 405 -21.88 13.66 -11.89
CA ILE A 405 -21.09 14.91 -11.98
C ILE A 405 -21.74 16.00 -11.13
N SER A 406 -20.96 16.60 -10.23
CA SER A 406 -21.39 17.52 -9.18
C SER A 406 -22.45 16.95 -8.23
N GLY A 407 -22.55 15.61 -8.16
CA GLY A 407 -23.51 14.92 -7.31
C GLY A 407 -23.07 14.80 -5.84
N GLY A 408 -21.80 15.05 -5.54
CA GLY A 408 -21.20 14.94 -4.22
C GLY A 408 -21.42 16.17 -3.31
N ILE A 409 -20.70 16.18 -2.19
CA ILE A 409 -20.67 17.28 -1.21
C ILE A 409 -19.23 17.62 -0.81
N ASP A 410 -18.92 18.92 -0.60
CA ASP A 410 -17.56 19.38 -0.25
C ASP A 410 -17.05 18.94 1.12
N SER A 411 -17.97 18.77 2.08
CA SER A 411 -17.63 18.34 3.43
C SER A 411 -18.84 17.78 4.15
N LEU A 412 -18.58 16.84 5.05
CA LEU A 412 -19.56 16.11 5.81
C LEU A 412 -19.22 16.18 7.30
N GLN A 413 -20.20 16.56 8.13
CA GLN A 413 -20.07 16.45 9.58
C GLN A 413 -20.77 15.20 10.12
N ILE A 414 -20.02 14.27 10.73
CA ILE A 414 -20.55 13.10 11.45
C ILE A 414 -20.06 13.14 12.89
N ASP A 415 -20.97 13.01 13.84
CA ASP A 415 -20.69 13.02 15.29
C ASP A 415 -19.76 14.15 15.77
N SER A 416 -19.89 15.34 15.15
CA SER A 416 -19.10 16.55 15.37
C SER A 416 -17.72 16.59 14.70
N THR A 417 -17.29 15.52 14.03
CA THR A 417 -16.08 15.47 13.20
C THR A 417 -16.42 15.90 11.77
N TRP A 418 -15.61 16.80 11.21
CA TRP A 418 -15.71 17.20 9.81
C TRP A 418 -14.78 16.35 8.94
N TYR A 419 -15.36 15.71 7.95
CA TYR A 419 -14.69 15.01 6.86
C TYR A 419 -14.73 15.94 5.66
N VAL A 420 -13.57 16.39 5.22
CA VAL A 420 -13.44 17.32 4.10
C VAL A 420 -12.98 16.51 2.90
N VAL A 421 -13.64 16.69 1.76
CA VAL A 421 -13.26 16.00 0.53
C VAL A 421 -11.83 16.40 0.12
N PRO A 422 -11.03 15.47 -0.40
CA PRO A 422 -9.72 15.78 -0.95
C PRO A 422 -9.79 16.89 -2.02
N SER A 423 -8.80 17.78 -2.04
CA SER A 423 -8.75 18.90 -3.00
C SER A 423 -8.43 18.48 -4.43
N THR A 424 -8.06 17.22 -4.64
CA THR A 424 -7.79 16.62 -5.94
C THR A 424 -8.42 15.25 -6.04
N ASP A 425 -8.66 14.76 -7.25
CA ASP A 425 -9.06 13.38 -7.52
C ASP A 425 -7.86 12.41 -7.52
N ILE A 426 -8.11 11.14 -7.86
CA ILE A 426 -7.08 10.09 -7.90
C ILE A 426 -5.94 10.35 -8.90
N GLU A 427 -6.17 11.19 -9.92
CA GLU A 427 -5.16 11.55 -10.92
C GLU A 427 -4.50 12.91 -10.63
N GLY A 428 -4.88 13.57 -9.53
CA GLY A 428 -4.38 14.89 -9.16
C GLY A 428 -5.11 16.06 -9.83
N ASN A 429 -6.22 15.82 -10.54
CA ASN A 429 -7.06 16.89 -11.07
C ASN A 429 -7.74 17.64 -9.92
N SER A 430 -7.91 18.96 -10.06
CA SER A 430 -8.54 19.78 -8.99
C SER A 430 -9.98 19.33 -8.74
N ARG A 431 -10.41 19.35 -7.48
CA ARG A 431 -11.77 19.01 -7.04
C ARG A 431 -12.33 20.13 -6.16
N PRO A 432 -13.56 20.64 -6.42
CA PRO A 432 -14.40 20.36 -7.57
C PRO A 432 -13.87 20.98 -8.88
N ASN A 433 -14.27 20.44 -10.03
CA ASN A 433 -13.92 20.96 -11.35
C ASN A 433 -15.19 21.23 -12.20
N PRO A 434 -15.45 22.48 -12.61
CA PRO A 434 -14.69 23.69 -12.37
C PRO A 434 -14.88 24.24 -10.94
N VAL A 435 -13.94 25.09 -10.51
CA VAL A 435 -14.00 25.73 -9.18
C VAL A 435 -15.34 26.47 -8.99
N GLY A 436 -16.01 26.20 -7.87
CA GLY A 436 -17.30 26.80 -7.50
C GLY A 436 -18.51 25.91 -7.76
N THR A 437 -18.30 24.71 -8.30
CA THR A 437 -19.33 23.65 -8.38
C THR A 437 -19.25 22.73 -7.16
N LEU A 438 -19.97 21.61 -7.19
CA LEU A 438 -19.83 20.54 -6.21
C LEU A 438 -18.92 19.43 -6.77
N PRO A 439 -18.28 18.62 -5.90
CA PRO A 439 -17.48 17.49 -6.32
C PRO A 439 -18.32 16.42 -7.00
N ASP A 440 -17.70 15.64 -7.87
CA ASP A 440 -18.31 14.43 -8.42
C ASP A 440 -18.34 13.31 -7.36
N MET A 441 -19.30 12.39 -7.49
CA MET A 441 -19.20 11.13 -6.76
C MET A 441 -18.13 10.24 -7.42
N GLY A 442 -17.44 9.44 -6.62
CA GLY A 442 -16.42 8.50 -7.08
C GLY A 442 -15.00 9.04 -7.03
N ALA A 443 -14.07 8.22 -7.55
CA ALA A 443 -12.62 8.43 -7.50
C ALA A 443 -12.13 9.56 -8.41
N TYR A 444 -12.82 9.79 -9.52
CA TYR A 444 -12.45 10.76 -10.57
C TYR A 444 -13.25 12.04 -10.43
N GLU A 445 -12.71 13.15 -10.95
CA GLU A 445 -13.43 14.42 -11.13
C GLU A 445 -13.47 14.76 -12.63
N ASN A 446 -14.65 15.08 -13.12
CA ASN A 446 -14.88 15.52 -14.50
C ASN A 446 -14.82 17.06 -14.58
N GLU A 447 -14.32 17.61 -15.69
CA GLU A 447 -14.21 19.05 -15.90
C GLU A 447 -15.54 19.78 -16.14
N ASN A 448 -16.62 19.02 -16.32
CA ASN A 448 -17.94 19.51 -16.67
C ASN A 448 -18.87 19.69 -15.46
N GLY A 449 -18.33 19.88 -14.25
CA GLY A 449 -19.12 20.21 -13.07
C GLY A 449 -20.02 21.44 -13.28
N ILE A 450 -21.17 21.47 -12.59
CA ILE A 450 -22.14 22.57 -12.69
C ILE A 450 -22.73 22.92 -11.31
N GLU A 451 -22.98 24.22 -11.08
CA GLU A 451 -23.61 24.73 -9.87
C GLU A 451 -25.09 24.29 -9.75
N GLY A 452 -25.49 23.85 -8.56
CA GLY A 452 -26.88 23.55 -8.24
C GLY A 452 -27.38 22.22 -8.78
N TYR A 453 -26.65 21.13 -8.49
CA TYR A 453 -27.10 19.77 -8.75
C TYR A 453 -28.52 19.56 -8.18
N ASN A 454 -29.44 19.09 -9.04
CA ASN A 454 -30.85 18.86 -8.68
C ASN A 454 -31.25 17.39 -8.80
N GLY A 455 -30.27 16.48 -8.82
CA GLY A 455 -30.50 15.06 -9.09
C GLY A 455 -30.59 14.72 -10.58
N PRO A 456 -30.78 13.43 -10.90
CA PRO A 456 -30.94 12.95 -12.27
C PRO A 456 -32.31 13.37 -12.85
N VAL A 457 -32.41 14.60 -13.35
CA VAL A 457 -33.61 15.11 -14.05
C VAL A 457 -33.29 15.32 -15.53
N TRP A 458 -33.90 14.51 -16.39
CA TRP A 458 -33.76 14.63 -17.84
C TRP A 458 -34.69 15.74 -18.39
N TYR A 459 -34.12 16.86 -18.82
CA TYR A 459 -34.85 17.95 -19.50
C TYR A 459 -34.83 17.73 -21.02
N VAL A 460 -35.95 17.95 -21.71
CA VAL A 460 -36.04 17.83 -23.17
C VAL A 460 -36.43 19.20 -23.75
N ASP A 461 -35.50 19.93 -24.36
CA ASP A 461 -35.76 21.18 -25.11
C ASP A 461 -34.83 21.33 -26.34
N ALA A 462 -35.21 22.19 -27.29
CA ALA A 462 -34.70 22.22 -28.67
C ALA A 462 -33.45 23.09 -28.92
N SER A 463 -32.87 23.72 -27.90
CA SER A 463 -31.56 24.41 -28.03
C SER A 463 -30.94 24.72 -26.67
N SER A 464 -29.74 24.22 -26.41
CA SER A 464 -28.92 24.61 -25.26
C SER A 464 -27.50 25.01 -25.68
N ASP A 465 -26.81 25.74 -24.81
CA ASP A 465 -25.46 26.26 -25.01
C ASP A 465 -24.35 25.32 -24.47
N VAL A 466 -24.71 24.23 -23.78
CA VAL A 466 -23.78 23.21 -23.26
C VAL A 466 -24.05 21.86 -23.92
N THR A 467 -23.01 21.09 -24.21
CA THR A 467 -23.11 19.81 -24.97
C THR A 467 -23.10 18.57 -24.07
N TYR A 468 -23.21 18.75 -22.76
CA TYR A 468 -23.06 17.73 -21.73
C TYR A 468 -24.20 17.84 -20.70
N ALA A 469 -24.47 16.78 -19.93
CA ALA A 469 -25.65 16.73 -19.06
C ALA A 469 -25.37 15.94 -17.76
N ASN A 470 -25.58 16.58 -16.60
CA ASN A 470 -25.54 15.92 -15.29
C ASN A 470 -26.92 15.95 -14.57
N GLY A 471 -27.99 16.24 -15.31
CA GLY A 471 -29.34 16.40 -14.78
C GLY A 471 -29.64 17.75 -14.11
N SER A 472 -28.68 18.69 -14.07
CA SER A 472 -28.93 20.03 -13.54
C SER A 472 -29.69 20.94 -14.53
N PRO A 473 -30.45 21.95 -14.05
CA PRO A 473 -31.13 22.92 -14.92
C PRO A 473 -30.18 23.82 -15.72
N SER A 474 -28.87 23.77 -15.45
CA SER A 474 -27.85 24.53 -16.14
C SER A 474 -27.05 23.65 -17.12
N ALA A 475 -26.99 22.33 -16.87
CA ALA A 475 -26.54 21.29 -17.79
C ALA A 475 -27.69 20.90 -18.73
N LYS A 476 -28.12 21.86 -19.55
CA LYS A 476 -29.25 21.70 -20.46
C LYS A 476 -28.82 21.22 -21.81
#